data_AF-A0AAW5QSV8-F1
#
_entry.id   AF-A0AAW5QSV8-F1
#
_cell.length_a   1.000
_cell.length_b   1.000
_cell.length_c   1.000
_cell.angle_alpha   90.00
_cell.angle_beta   90.00
_cell.angle_gamma   90.00
#
_symmetry.space_group_name_H-M   'P 1'
#
loop_
_entity.id
_entity.type
_entity.pdbx_description
1 polymer ?
#
loop_
_entity_poly.entity_id
_entity_poly.type
_entity_poly.pdbx_seq_one_letter_code
_entity_poly.pdbx_strand_id
1 'polypeptide(L)'
;MAAAARDAARGAASRRVARDGRRRRRRLARAGPQRGDHTGPSPVDRGRTGSKHHVIVDRHGTPLAVSLTGGNRHDVTQLMPLVEAIPRIRGRRGRPRNRPRRLFADRGYDYDKYRNLLREKGITPMIARRGAAHGSGLGKVRWVVERTFAWLHQFKRLRTRSEVRADLHQGLLELACSIICLRRLRRSF
;
A
#
# COMPACT_ATOMS: atom_id res chain seq x y z
N MET A 1 -43.01 -34.99 -79.71
CA MET A 1 -42.87 -33.84 -80.64
C MET A 1 -42.27 -32.68 -79.84
N ALA A 2 -41.00 -32.34 -80.10
CA ALA A 2 -40.25 -31.12 -79.70
C ALA A 2 -40.18 -30.73 -78.20
N ALA A 3 -39.12 -30.20 -77.58
CA ALA A 3 -37.76 -29.76 -77.92
C ALA A 3 -37.02 -29.56 -76.56
N ALA A 4 -35.73 -29.90 -76.39
CA ALA A 4 -34.55 -29.00 -76.49
C ALA A 4 -34.64 -27.72 -75.60
N ALA A 5 -33.65 -27.21 -74.85
CA ALA A 5 -32.23 -27.48 -74.68
C ALA A 5 -31.68 -26.69 -73.46
N ARG A 6 -30.61 -27.24 -72.85
CA ARG A 6 -29.32 -26.61 -72.44
C ARG A 6 -29.25 -25.19 -71.83
N ASP A 7 -28.82 -25.20 -70.56
CA ASP A 7 -27.50 -24.71 -70.07
C ASP A 7 -27.21 -23.21 -69.82
N ALA A 8 -26.26 -23.02 -68.87
CA ALA A 8 -25.41 -21.86 -68.57
C ALA A 8 -25.78 -20.90 -67.40
N ALA A 9 -25.18 -21.24 -66.26
CA ALA A 9 -24.55 -20.39 -65.23
C ALA A 9 -24.62 -18.85 -65.30
N ARG A 10 -24.84 -18.22 -64.13
CA ARG A 10 -23.94 -17.19 -63.52
C ARG A 10 -24.41 -16.66 -62.15
N GLY A 11 -23.45 -16.58 -61.21
CA GLY A 11 -23.36 -15.52 -60.17
C GLY A 11 -24.22 -15.68 -58.91
N ALA A 12 -23.83 -16.45 -57.90
CA ALA A 12 -22.89 -16.09 -56.83
C ALA A 12 -23.31 -14.91 -55.93
N ALA A 13 -23.88 -15.30 -54.78
CA ALA A 13 -23.65 -14.78 -53.43
C ALA A 13 -24.08 -13.35 -53.06
N SER A 14 -25.27 -13.27 -52.45
CA SER A 14 -25.67 -12.17 -51.60
C SER A 14 -24.74 -12.04 -50.38
N ARG A 15 -24.03 -10.91 -50.30
CA ARG A 15 -23.21 -10.54 -49.14
C ARG A 15 -24.12 -10.19 -47.96
N ARG A 16 -24.44 -11.20 -47.14
CA ARG A 16 -24.88 -10.95 -45.75
C ARG A 16 -23.67 -10.46 -44.96
N VAL A 17 -23.70 -9.19 -44.55
CA VAL A 17 -22.74 -8.62 -43.61
C VAL A 17 -22.96 -9.29 -42.25
N ALA A 18 -22.27 -10.40 -42.01
CA ALA A 18 -22.15 -10.99 -40.69
C ALA A 18 -21.35 -10.02 -39.82
N ARG A 19 -22.03 -9.39 -38.85
CA ARG A 19 -21.38 -8.65 -37.78
C ARG A 19 -20.55 -9.64 -36.95
N ASP A 20 -19.26 -9.74 -37.26
CA ASP A 20 -18.27 -10.48 -36.45
C ASP A 20 -18.14 -9.77 -35.10
N GLY A 21 -19.00 -10.17 -34.17
CA GLY A 21 -18.96 -9.79 -32.76
C GLY A 21 -17.77 -10.42 -32.06
N ARG A 22 -16.54 -10.09 -32.48
CA ARG A 22 -15.34 -10.30 -31.67
C ARG A 22 -15.45 -9.40 -30.44
N ARG A 23 -16.16 -9.88 -29.43
CA ARG A 23 -15.94 -9.47 -28.04
C ARG A 23 -14.47 -9.75 -27.76
N ARG A 24 -13.62 -8.75 -28.01
CA ARG A 24 -12.28 -8.66 -27.43
C ARG A 24 -12.51 -8.68 -25.92
N ARG A 25 -12.57 -9.88 -25.33
CA ARG A 25 -12.36 -10.06 -23.91
C ARG A 25 -10.99 -9.44 -23.67
N ARG A 26 -10.97 -8.18 -23.20
CA ARG A 26 -9.79 -7.62 -22.55
C ARG A 26 -9.45 -8.65 -21.48
N ARG A 27 -8.49 -9.52 -21.76
CA ARG A 27 -7.78 -10.25 -20.72
C ARG A 27 -7.17 -9.12 -19.89
N LEU A 28 -7.87 -8.70 -18.84
CA LEU A 28 -7.23 -8.06 -17.71
C LEU A 28 -6.13 -9.04 -17.37
N ALA A 29 -4.87 -8.65 -17.65
CA ALA A 29 -3.73 -9.44 -17.27
C ALA A 29 -3.95 -9.77 -15.79
N ARG A 30 -4.18 -11.06 -15.49
CA ARG A 30 -4.16 -11.50 -14.09
C ARG A 30 -2.80 -11.07 -13.60
N ALA A 31 -2.77 -10.15 -12.63
CA ALA A 31 -1.52 -9.71 -12.04
C ALA A 31 -0.78 -10.98 -11.61
N GLY A 32 0.35 -11.26 -12.24
CA GLY A 32 1.20 -12.37 -11.85
C GLY A 32 1.64 -12.17 -10.39
N PRO A 33 2.12 -13.22 -9.71
CA PRO A 33 2.68 -13.07 -8.37
C PRO A 33 3.73 -11.94 -8.39
N GLN A 34 3.68 -11.03 -7.42
CA GLN A 34 4.73 -10.03 -7.19
C GLN A 34 6.06 -10.75 -6.96
N ARG A 35 7.12 -10.31 -7.64
CA ARG A 35 8.46 -10.91 -7.60
C ARG A 35 9.48 -9.88 -7.12
N GLY A 36 10.61 -10.36 -6.59
CA GLY A 36 11.73 -9.54 -6.12
C GLY A 36 11.80 -9.35 -4.61
N ASP A 37 12.83 -8.64 -4.14
CA ASP A 37 13.06 -8.47 -2.69
C ASP A 37 11.91 -7.74 -2.00
N HIS A 38 11.80 -7.97 -0.68
CA HIS A 38 10.70 -7.45 0.14
C HIS A 38 9.31 -7.79 -0.43
N THR A 39 9.18 -8.94 -1.10
CA THR A 39 7.91 -9.61 -1.39
C THR A 39 7.83 -10.91 -0.61
N GLY A 40 6.64 -11.37 -0.31
CA GLY A 40 6.44 -12.68 0.31
C GLY A 40 4.97 -13.09 0.29
N PRO A 41 4.68 -14.40 0.36
CA PRO A 41 3.30 -14.89 0.39
C PRO A 41 2.56 -14.25 1.55
N SER A 42 1.36 -13.76 1.28
CA SER A 42 0.50 -13.20 2.31
C SER A 42 0.15 -14.29 3.34
N PRO A 43 0.21 -14.01 4.65
CA PRO A 43 -0.17 -14.97 5.68
C PRO A 43 -1.61 -15.46 5.55
N VAL A 44 -2.50 -14.64 4.98
CA VAL A 44 -3.93 -14.94 4.79
C VAL A 44 -4.25 -15.57 3.42
N ASP A 45 -3.43 -15.30 2.41
CA ASP A 45 -3.62 -15.79 1.04
C ASP A 45 -2.25 -16.20 0.49
N ARG A 46 -1.85 -17.44 0.79
CA ARG A 46 -0.50 -17.96 0.54
C ARG A 46 -0.12 -18.02 -0.94
N GLY A 47 -1.09 -17.89 -1.85
CA GLY A 47 -0.88 -17.82 -3.30
C GLY A 47 -0.56 -16.42 -3.83
N ARG A 48 -0.76 -15.36 -3.03
CA ARG A 48 -0.47 -13.97 -3.43
C ARG A 48 0.75 -13.45 -2.69
N THR A 49 1.82 -13.22 -3.43
CA THR A 49 2.96 -12.46 -2.95
C THR A 49 2.59 -10.98 -2.87
N GLY A 50 2.92 -10.36 -1.73
CA GLY A 50 2.63 -8.97 -1.46
C GLY A 50 3.77 -8.28 -0.73
N SER A 51 3.65 -6.96 -0.64
CA SER A 51 4.49 -6.13 0.24
C SER A 51 3.63 -5.35 1.22
N LYS A 52 4.25 -5.00 2.34
CA LYS A 52 3.65 -4.20 3.39
C LYS A 52 4.36 -2.86 3.44
N HIS A 53 3.57 -1.79 3.45
CA HIS A 53 4.06 -0.45 3.75
C HIS A 53 3.88 -0.19 5.23
N HIS A 54 4.96 0.21 5.88
CA HIS A 54 4.93 0.67 7.26
C HIS A 54 5.17 2.17 7.25
N VAL A 55 4.39 2.91 8.02
CA VAL A 55 4.49 4.37 8.11
C VAL A 55 4.37 4.79 9.56
N ILE A 56 5.19 5.76 9.96
CA ILE A 56 5.03 6.48 11.21
C ILE A 56 4.69 7.93 10.91
N VAL A 57 3.66 8.44 11.57
CA VAL A 57 3.08 9.76 11.31
C VAL A 57 3.01 10.59 12.59
N ASP A 58 2.97 11.91 12.44
CA ASP A 58 2.62 12.80 13.55
C ASP A 58 1.11 12.77 13.88
N ARG A 59 0.69 13.53 14.91
CA ARG A 59 -0.72 13.62 15.34
C ARG A 59 -1.69 14.14 14.25
N HIS A 60 -1.18 14.77 13.21
CA HIS A 60 -1.96 15.33 12.12
C HIS A 60 -1.91 14.43 10.87
N GLY A 61 -1.09 13.38 10.85
CA GLY A 61 -0.92 12.49 9.70
C GLY A 61 0.21 12.89 8.75
N THR A 62 1.15 13.75 9.19
CA THR A 62 2.37 14.06 8.43
C THR A 62 3.27 12.83 8.47
N PRO A 63 3.64 12.22 7.34
CA PRO A 63 4.60 11.12 7.32
C PRO A 63 5.95 11.57 7.88
N LEU A 64 6.48 10.83 8.86
CA LEU A 64 7.80 11.08 9.45
C LEU A 64 8.85 10.09 8.93
N ALA A 65 8.48 8.82 8.79
CA ALA A 65 9.31 7.79 8.16
C ALA A 65 8.44 6.68 7.55
N VAL A 66 8.98 5.97 6.56
CA VAL A 66 8.34 4.87 5.85
C VAL A 66 9.30 3.72 5.59
N SER A 67 8.81 2.49 5.60
CA SER A 67 9.59 1.31 5.21
C SER A 67 8.74 0.27 4.47
N LEU A 68 9.43 -0.60 3.72
CA LEU A 68 8.84 -1.67 2.91
C LEU A 68 9.32 -3.05 3.39
N THR A 69 8.39 -3.98 3.60
CA THR A 69 8.73 -5.39 3.85
C THR A 69 7.91 -6.35 2.99
N GLY A 70 8.37 -7.60 2.91
CA GLY A 70 7.57 -8.69 2.36
C GLY A 70 6.29 -8.94 3.15
N GLY A 71 5.25 -9.41 2.48
CA GLY A 71 3.93 -9.73 3.07
C GLY A 71 3.99 -10.74 4.20
N ASN A 72 4.98 -11.65 4.16
CA ASN A 72 5.22 -12.67 5.18
C ASN A 72 5.88 -12.13 6.47
N ARG A 73 6.43 -10.91 6.47
CA ARG A 73 7.08 -10.36 7.67
C ARG A 73 6.05 -9.91 8.69
N HIS A 74 6.31 -10.18 9.97
CA HIS A 74 5.48 -9.70 11.07
C HIS A 74 5.67 -8.20 11.28
N ASP A 75 4.57 -7.46 11.35
CA ASP A 75 4.59 -5.99 11.40
C ASP A 75 5.30 -5.46 12.65
N VAL A 76 5.18 -6.19 13.77
CA VAL A 76 5.85 -5.83 15.03
C VAL A 76 7.36 -5.64 14.87
N THR A 77 7.99 -6.39 13.95
CA THR A 77 9.44 -6.29 13.71
C THR A 77 9.86 -4.94 13.14
N GLN A 78 8.93 -4.20 12.54
CA GLN A 78 9.20 -2.90 11.91
C GLN A 78 8.97 -1.73 12.86
N LEU A 79 8.48 -1.97 14.08
CA LEU A 79 8.20 -0.90 15.04
C LEU A 79 9.46 -0.12 15.42
N MET A 80 10.52 -0.82 15.85
CA MET A 80 11.76 -0.16 16.28
C MET A 80 12.51 0.48 15.10
N PRO A 81 12.70 -0.20 13.95
CA PRO A 81 13.28 0.43 12.77
C PRO A 81 12.58 1.73 12.36
N LEU A 82 11.24 1.76 12.36
CA LEU A 82 10.48 2.97 12.03
C LEU A 82 10.66 4.09 13.05
N VAL A 83 10.65 3.77 14.34
CA VAL A 83 10.86 4.77 15.41
C VAL A 83 12.27 5.37 15.33
N GLU A 84 13.27 4.57 14.97
CA GLU A 84 14.65 5.00 14.81
C GLU A 84 14.88 5.81 13.54
N ALA A 85 14.10 5.54 12.49
CA ALA A 85 14.11 6.29 11.24
C ALA A 85 13.48 7.69 11.34
N ILE A 86 12.86 8.06 12.46
CA ILE A 86 12.27 9.41 12.63
C ILE A 86 13.38 10.45 12.53
N PRO A 87 13.30 11.39 11.57
CA PRO A 87 14.32 12.42 11.39
C PRO A 87 14.34 13.37 12.58
N ARG A 88 15.46 14.09 12.75
CA ARG A 88 15.55 15.17 13.74
C ARG A 88 14.66 16.33 13.31
N ILE A 89 13.52 16.48 13.97
CA ILE A 89 12.56 17.55 13.71
C ILE A 89 13.05 18.83 14.40
N ARG A 90 13.45 19.81 13.59
CA ARG A 90 13.81 21.17 14.01
C ARG A 90 12.53 22.01 14.12
N GLY A 91 12.50 23.02 14.99
CA GLY A 91 11.40 23.98 15.01
C GLY A 91 11.30 24.84 16.26
N ARG A 92 11.35 24.24 17.46
CA ARG A 92 11.37 25.00 18.72
C ARG A 92 12.81 25.24 19.18
N ARG A 93 13.04 26.36 19.89
CA ARG A 93 14.33 26.65 20.54
C ARG A 93 14.74 25.46 21.43
N GLY A 94 15.96 24.96 21.25
CA GLY A 94 16.50 23.80 21.97
C GLY A 94 16.92 22.64 21.05
N ARG A 95 17.26 21.49 21.66
CA ARG A 95 17.72 20.29 20.95
C ARG A 95 16.60 19.74 20.03
N PRO A 96 16.87 19.54 18.72
CA PRO A 96 15.90 18.96 17.79
C PRO A 96 15.33 17.64 18.32
N ARG A 97 14.02 17.46 18.20
CA ARG A 97 13.34 16.26 18.69
C ARG A 97 13.35 15.19 17.61
N ASN A 98 13.80 13.99 17.95
CA ASN A 98 13.75 12.80 17.08
C ASN A 98 12.91 11.67 17.69
N ARG A 99 12.30 11.88 18.86
CA ARG A 99 11.52 10.86 19.55
C ARG A 99 10.13 11.38 19.97
N PRO A 100 9.06 10.61 19.74
CA PRO A 100 7.74 10.93 20.23
C PRO A 100 7.68 10.73 21.75
N ARG A 101 6.85 11.51 22.46
CA ARG A 101 6.57 11.27 23.89
C ARG A 101 5.69 10.05 24.09
N ARG A 102 4.74 9.85 23.17
CA ARG A 102 3.75 8.77 23.19
C ARG A 102 3.69 8.16 21.78
N LEU A 103 3.73 6.85 21.70
CA LEU A 103 3.60 6.11 20.45
C LEU A 103 2.30 5.31 20.48
N PHE A 104 1.42 5.57 19.52
CA PHE A 104 0.19 4.81 19.35
C PHE A 104 0.40 3.73 18.30
N ALA A 105 -0.01 2.51 18.59
CA ALA A 105 0.05 1.40 17.64
C ALA A 105 -1.11 0.44 17.84
N ASP A 106 -1.46 -0.29 16.78
CA ASP A 106 -2.51 -1.29 16.81
C ASP A 106 -2.16 -2.48 17.70
N ARG A 107 -3.19 -3.25 18.06
CA ARG A 107 -3.08 -4.49 18.84
C ARG A 107 -2.10 -5.51 18.26
N GLY A 108 -1.87 -5.49 16.94
CA GLY A 108 -0.88 -6.34 16.28
C GLY A 108 0.54 -6.14 16.81
N TYR A 109 0.86 -4.94 17.32
CA TYR A 109 2.15 -4.57 17.89
C TYR A 109 2.29 -4.90 19.39
N ASP A 110 1.29 -5.53 20.01
CA ASP A 110 1.29 -5.81 21.44
C ASP A 110 2.22 -6.98 21.79
N TYR A 111 3.42 -6.64 22.27
CA TYR A 111 4.43 -7.55 22.78
C TYR A 111 5.28 -6.83 23.83
N ASP A 112 5.52 -7.46 24.98
CA ASP A 112 6.22 -6.83 26.11
C ASP A 112 7.66 -6.40 25.77
N LYS A 113 8.37 -7.20 24.98
CA LYS A 113 9.69 -6.86 24.45
C LYS A 113 9.72 -5.45 23.83
N TYR A 114 8.76 -5.15 22.96
CA TYR A 114 8.71 -3.87 22.26
C TYR A 114 8.21 -2.73 23.15
N ARG A 115 7.32 -3.01 24.12
CA ARG A 115 6.94 -2.02 25.15
C ARG A 115 8.14 -1.60 25.98
N ASN A 116 9.00 -2.55 26.37
CA ASN A 116 10.20 -2.28 27.15
C ASN A 116 11.22 -1.47 26.34
N LEU A 117 11.50 -1.86 25.10
CA LEU A 117 12.37 -1.11 24.19
C LEU A 117 11.90 0.34 23.97
N LEU A 118 10.59 0.58 23.92
CA LEU A 118 10.04 1.93 23.82
C LEU A 118 10.26 2.73 25.11
N ARG A 119 10.02 2.12 26.28
CA ARG A 119 10.23 2.75 27.59
C ARG A 119 11.70 3.09 27.82
N GLU A 120 12.62 2.21 27.46
CA GLU A 120 14.08 2.46 27.50
C GLU A 120 14.48 3.68 26.67
N LYS A 121 13.78 3.92 25.55
CA LYS A 121 13.99 5.13 24.72
C LYS A 121 13.27 6.38 25.25
N GLY A 122 12.56 6.29 26.38
CA GLY A 122 11.76 7.36 26.97
C GLY A 122 10.42 7.61 26.27
N ILE A 123 9.90 6.61 25.54
CA ILE A 123 8.67 6.69 24.76
C ILE A 123 7.57 5.92 25.50
N THR A 124 6.43 6.55 25.76
CA THR A 124 5.29 5.86 26.38
C THR A 124 4.53 5.05 25.32
N PRO A 125 4.46 3.71 25.43
CA PRO A 125 3.74 2.87 24.47
C PRO A 125 2.22 2.88 24.75
N MET A 126 1.46 3.51 23.86
CA MET A 126 0.00 3.49 23.80
C MET A 126 -0.47 2.41 22.82
N ILE A 127 -0.17 1.15 23.15
CA ILE A 127 -0.49 -0.02 22.33
C ILE A 127 -1.68 -0.75 22.97
N ALA A 128 -2.73 -1.05 22.20
CA ALA A 128 -3.86 -1.83 22.73
C ALA A 128 -3.41 -3.25 23.07
N ARG A 129 -3.83 -3.73 24.25
CA ARG A 129 -3.54 -5.11 24.65
C ARG A 129 -4.38 -6.11 23.85
N ARG A 130 -3.79 -7.26 23.55
CA ARG A 130 -4.52 -8.46 23.09
C ARG A 130 -5.40 -8.97 24.22
N GLY A 131 -6.59 -9.48 23.88
CA GLY A 131 -7.56 -9.98 24.86
C GLY A 131 -8.32 -8.93 25.68
N ALA A 132 -7.91 -7.65 25.66
CA ALA A 132 -8.65 -6.59 26.34
C ALA A 132 -9.91 -6.17 25.56
N ALA A 133 -10.98 -5.84 26.30
CA ALA A 133 -12.26 -5.37 25.76
C ALA A 133 -12.09 -4.12 24.86
N HIS A 134 -13.02 -3.97 23.91
CA HIS A 134 -13.05 -2.82 23.01
C HIS A 134 -13.21 -1.52 23.83
N GLY A 135 -12.30 -0.56 23.67
CA GLY A 135 -12.34 0.66 24.49
C GLY A 135 -11.04 1.41 24.69
N SER A 136 -9.91 0.97 24.11
CA SER A 136 -8.59 1.62 24.27
C SER A 136 -8.51 3.08 23.78
N GLY A 137 -9.59 3.65 23.23
CA GLY A 137 -9.63 4.98 22.62
C GLY A 137 -8.83 5.07 21.31
N LEU A 138 -8.19 3.98 20.87
CA LEU A 138 -7.34 3.97 19.68
C LEU A 138 -8.09 4.35 18.41
N GLY A 139 -9.39 4.04 18.29
CA GLY A 139 -10.18 4.46 17.13
C GLY A 139 -10.14 5.98 16.87
N LYS A 140 -10.02 6.80 17.94
CA LYS A 140 -9.93 8.27 17.83
C LYS A 140 -8.61 8.76 17.23
N VAL A 141 -7.56 7.95 17.26
CA VAL A 141 -6.22 8.28 16.74
C VAL A 141 -5.83 7.45 15.52
N ARG A 142 -6.36 6.22 15.40
CA ARG A 142 -6.08 5.29 14.31
C ARG A 142 -6.51 5.85 12.95
N TRP A 143 -7.61 6.60 12.91
CA TRP A 143 -8.09 7.22 11.67
C TRP A 143 -7.01 8.09 11.00
N VAL A 144 -6.11 8.70 11.77
CA VAL A 144 -5.04 9.55 11.24
C VAL A 144 -4.10 8.73 10.36
N VAL A 145 -3.69 7.55 10.86
CA VAL A 145 -2.82 6.62 10.13
C VAL A 145 -3.55 6.04 8.91
N GLU A 146 -4.80 5.62 9.08
CA GLU A 146 -5.64 5.10 7.99
C GLU A 146 -5.82 6.14 6.87
N ARG A 147 -6.04 7.41 7.23
CA ARG A 147 -6.14 8.52 6.27
C ARG A 147 -4.81 8.74 5.54
N THR A 148 -3.67 8.69 6.24
CA THR A 148 -2.37 8.82 5.58
C THR A 148 -2.11 7.67 4.61
N PHE A 149 -2.47 6.43 4.97
CA PHE A 149 -2.42 5.31 4.02
C PHE A 149 -3.34 5.52 2.82
N ALA A 150 -4.54 6.07 3.03
CA ALA A 150 -5.43 6.40 1.92
C ALA A 150 -4.79 7.40 0.96
N TRP A 151 -4.10 8.43 1.46
CA TRP A 151 -3.35 9.38 0.61
C TRP A 151 -2.18 8.72 -0.12
N LEU A 152 -1.42 7.85 0.55
CA LEU A 152 -0.34 7.08 -0.09
C LEU A 152 -0.88 6.17 -1.21
N HIS A 153 -2.02 5.51 -1.00
CA HIS A 153 -2.63 4.65 -2.00
C HIS A 153 -3.38 5.38 -3.12
N GLN A 154 -3.58 6.70 -3.03
CA GLN A 154 -4.02 7.49 -4.19
C GLN A 154 -2.96 7.53 -5.30
N PHE A 155 -1.68 7.37 -4.94
CA PHE A 155 -0.63 7.10 -5.90
C PHE A 155 -0.76 5.65 -6.37
N LYS A 156 -1.47 5.42 -7.48
CA LYS A 156 -1.90 4.09 -7.95
C LYS A 156 -0.78 3.03 -7.99
N ARG A 157 0.47 3.43 -8.29
CA ARG A 157 1.65 2.55 -8.28
C ARG A 157 2.01 2.00 -6.90
N LEU A 158 1.68 2.73 -5.84
CA LEU A 158 1.85 2.25 -4.46
C LEU A 158 0.74 1.29 -4.05
N ARG A 159 -0.50 1.52 -4.51
CA ARG A 159 -1.64 0.63 -4.22
C ARG A 159 -1.44 -0.77 -4.81
N THR A 160 -0.95 -0.82 -6.04
CA THR A 160 -0.61 -2.08 -6.72
C THR A 160 0.84 -2.03 -7.12
N ARG A 161 1.69 -2.74 -6.36
CA ARG A 161 3.12 -2.89 -6.68
C ARG A 161 3.27 -3.58 -8.03
N SER A 162 3.87 -2.87 -8.97
CA SER A 162 4.30 -3.36 -10.29
C SER A 162 5.83 -3.52 -10.38
N GLU A 163 6.53 -2.93 -9.43
CA GLU A 163 7.97 -2.77 -9.37
C GLU A 163 8.59 -4.06 -8.83
N VAL A 164 9.49 -4.65 -9.61
CA VAL A 164 10.19 -5.87 -9.18
C VAL A 164 11.21 -5.53 -8.08
N ARG A 165 11.97 -4.44 -8.25
CA ARG A 165 12.99 -4.05 -7.28
C ARG A 165 12.40 -3.30 -6.09
N ALA A 166 12.85 -3.66 -4.89
CA ALA A 166 12.35 -3.08 -3.64
C ALA A 166 12.81 -1.63 -3.42
N ASP A 167 14.03 -1.30 -3.83
CA ASP A 167 14.61 0.04 -3.74
C ASP A 167 13.81 1.07 -4.56
N LEU A 168 13.40 0.71 -5.78
CA LEU A 168 12.53 1.54 -6.60
C LEU A 168 11.16 1.74 -5.95
N HIS A 169 10.59 0.69 -5.35
CA HIS A 169 9.30 0.79 -4.67
C HIS A 169 9.38 1.65 -3.40
N GLN A 170 10.47 1.50 -2.64
CA GLN A 170 10.77 2.34 -1.47
C GLN A 170 10.95 3.81 -1.90
N GLY A 171 11.69 4.09 -2.97
CA GLY A 171 11.87 5.44 -3.49
C GLY A 171 10.56 6.09 -3.94
N LEU A 172 9.63 5.33 -4.56
CA LEU A 172 8.29 5.82 -4.88
C LEU A 172 7.48 6.15 -3.62
N LEU A 173 7.62 5.34 -2.56
CA LEU A 173 6.95 5.56 -1.28
C LEU A 173 7.46 6.84 -0.60
N GLU A 174 8.77 7.06 -0.60
CA GLU A 174 9.42 8.27 -0.09
C GLU A 174 9.05 9.53 -0.90
N LEU A 175 8.98 9.41 -2.23
CA LEU A 175 8.53 10.48 -3.10
C LEU A 175 7.06 10.86 -2.82
N ALA A 176 6.19 9.87 -2.65
CA ALA A 176 4.79 10.11 -2.29
C ALA A 176 4.68 10.82 -0.93
N CYS A 177 5.46 10.40 0.08
CA CYS A 177 5.53 11.09 1.36
C CYS A 177 5.99 12.55 1.21
N SER A 178 7.02 12.80 0.40
CA SER A 178 7.54 14.14 0.12
C SER A 178 6.47 15.04 -0.52
N ILE A 179 5.69 14.52 -1.47
CA ILE A 179 4.58 15.25 -2.11
C ILE A 179 3.48 15.56 -1.08
N ILE A 180 3.13 14.62 -0.19
CA ILE A 180 2.15 14.84 0.88
C ILE A 180 2.62 15.96 1.81
N CYS A 181 3.89 15.91 2.25
CA CYS A 181 4.50 16.95 3.09
C CYS A 181 4.47 18.32 2.40
N LEU A 182 4.88 18.40 1.12
CA LEU A 182 4.86 19.64 0.34
C LEU A 182 3.45 20.23 0.23
N ARG A 183 2.43 19.40 -0.06
CA ARG A 183 1.03 19.85 -0.15
C ARG A 183 0.51 20.38 1.18
N ARG A 184 0.95 19.81 2.31
CA ARG A 184 0.60 20.28 3.65
C ARG A 184 1.29 21.61 3.98
N LEU A 185 2.58 21.75 3.66
CA LEU A 185 3.31 23.00 3.84
C LEU A 185 2.68 24.17 3.09
N ARG A 186 2.28 23.95 1.82
CA ARG A 186 1.60 24.96 0.99
C ARG A 186 0.24 25.44 1.51
N ARG A 187 -0.35 24.74 2.49
CA ARG A 187 -1.63 25.14 3.13
C ARG A 187 -1.42 25.73 4.52
N SER A 188 -0.19 25.74 5.02
CA SER A 188 0.13 26.17 6.39
C SER A 188 0.55 27.65 6.46
N PHE A 189 0.70 28.28 5.30
CA PHE A 189 0.98 29.70 5.06
C PHE A 189 0.02 30.18 3.97
#